data_AF-A0A5B8LQM0-F1
#
_entry.id   AF-A0A5B8LQM0-F1
#
_cell.length_a   1.000
_cell.length_b   1.000
_cell.length_c   1.000
_cell.angle_alpha   90.00
_cell.angle_beta   90.00
_cell.angle_gamma   90.00
#
_symmetry.space_group_name_H-M   'P 1'
#
loop_
_entity.id
_entity.type
_entity.pdbx_description
1 polymer ?
#
loop_
_entity_poly.entity_id
_entity_poly.type
_entity_poly.pdbx_seq_one_letter_code
_entity_poly.pdbx_strand_id
1 'polypeptide(L)'
;MSYDRTATFTAVRAALMASYSGALATTRLSPLEALECMAAALGSLYREVADAHIDPQGCHCGWQPHAVLDMVALEQAMAANGARDEDEDMFDLRSIAPAGHG
;
A
#
# COMPACT_ATOMS: atom_id res chain seq x y z
N MET A 1 5.75 -15.27 13.55
CA MET A 1 4.87 -14.91 12.41
C MET A 1 4.94 -13.42 12.03
N SER A 2 5.29 -12.48 12.93
CA SER A 2 5.38 -11.03 12.59
C SER A 2 6.59 -10.63 11.72
N TYR A 3 7.74 -11.31 11.88
CA TYR A 3 8.98 -10.98 11.16
C TYR A 3 8.86 -11.23 9.65
N ASP A 4 8.18 -12.31 9.27
CA ASP A 4 7.96 -12.68 7.87
C ASP A 4 7.14 -11.61 7.13
N ARG A 5 6.04 -11.16 7.75
CA ARG A 5 5.18 -10.10 7.19
C ARG A 5 5.92 -8.78 6.98
N THR A 6 6.80 -8.37 7.91
CA THR A 6 7.60 -7.14 7.77
C THR A 6 8.66 -7.27 6.67
N ALA A 7 9.30 -8.43 6.55
CA ALA A 7 10.24 -8.71 5.48
C ALA A 7 9.55 -8.72 4.11
N THR A 8 8.38 -9.38 4.01
CA THR A 8 7.54 -9.36 2.80
C THR A 8 7.13 -7.93 2.44
N PHE A 9 6.65 -7.14 3.40
CA PHE A 9 6.25 -5.75 3.16
C PHE A 9 7.42 -4.92 2.61
N THR A 10 8.60 -5.03 3.22
CA THR A 10 9.80 -4.30 2.78
C THR A 10 10.18 -4.67 1.35
N ALA A 11 10.17 -5.96 1.01
CA ALA A 11 10.49 -6.44 -0.32
C ALA A 11 9.47 -5.95 -1.37
N VAL A 12 8.17 -6.03 -1.07
CA VAL A 12 7.10 -5.55 -1.95
C VAL A 12 7.20 -4.04 -2.16
N ARG A 13 7.40 -3.26 -1.09
CA ARG A 13 7.58 -1.80 -1.18
C ARG A 13 8.77 -1.43 -2.06
N ALA A 14 9.90 -2.12 -1.93
CA ALA A 14 11.09 -1.88 -2.75
C ALA A 14 10.81 -2.15 -4.25
N ALA A 15 10.12 -3.25 -4.56
CA ALA A 15 9.73 -3.58 -5.94
C ALA A 15 8.77 -2.52 -6.51
N LEU A 16 7.75 -2.12 -5.75
CA LEU A 16 6.80 -1.07 -6.14
C LEU A 16 7.51 0.26 -6.39
N MET A 17 8.46 0.65 -5.53
CA MET A 17 9.23 1.88 -5.70
C MET A 17 10.09 1.84 -6.96
N ALA A 18 10.72 0.71 -7.26
CA ALA A 18 11.51 0.53 -8.48
C ALA A 18 10.62 0.66 -9.73
N SER A 19 9.45 0.00 -9.75
CA SER A 19 8.46 0.12 -10.83
C SER A 19 7.94 1.54 -11.01
N TYR A 20 7.59 2.22 -9.90
CA TYR A 20 7.15 3.61 -9.90
C TYR A 20 8.21 4.55 -10.48
N SER A 21 9.45 4.43 -9.99
CA SER A 21 10.58 5.23 -10.47
C SER A 21 10.84 5.02 -11.96
N GLY A 22 10.77 3.77 -12.42
CA GLY A 22 10.88 3.41 -13.82
C GLY A 22 9.76 4.03 -14.67
N ALA A 23 8.51 3.97 -14.21
CA ALA A 23 7.37 4.57 -14.90
C ALA A 23 7.55 6.09 -15.05
N LEU A 24 7.94 6.80 -13.98
CA LEU A 24 8.21 8.24 -14.07
C LEU A 24 9.39 8.58 -14.98
N ALA A 25 10.44 7.77 -14.98
CA ALA A 25 11.61 8.00 -15.83
C ALA A 25 11.34 7.76 -17.32
N THR A 26 10.37 6.91 -17.66
CA THR A 26 10.12 6.45 -19.04
C THR A 26 8.85 7.00 -19.66
N THR A 27 7.99 7.67 -18.87
CA THR A 27 6.71 8.22 -19.32
C THR A 27 6.61 9.71 -19.00
N ARG A 28 5.49 10.33 -19.36
CA ARG A 28 5.15 11.71 -18.96
C ARG A 28 4.03 11.76 -17.92
N LEU A 29 3.76 10.64 -17.25
CA LEU A 29 2.73 10.58 -16.22
C LEU A 29 3.12 11.46 -15.04
N SER A 30 2.13 12.11 -14.44
CA SER A 30 2.28 12.70 -13.12
C SER A 30 2.49 11.61 -12.06
N PRO A 31 3.05 11.96 -10.89
CA PRO A 31 3.13 11.07 -9.73
C PRO A 31 1.83 10.32 -9.42
N LEU A 32 0.70 11.02 -9.45
CA LEU A 32 -0.59 10.44 -9.11
C LEU A 32 -1.08 9.48 -10.20
N GLU A 33 -0.97 9.84 -11.48
CA GLU A 33 -1.37 8.95 -12.59
C GLU A 33 -0.53 7.66 -12.58
N ALA A 34 0.76 7.73 -12.25
CA ALA A 34 1.60 6.53 -12.11
C ALA A 34 1.13 5.64 -10.94
N LEU A 35 0.72 6.23 -9.81
CA LEU A 35 0.14 5.48 -8.68
C LEU A 35 -1.22 4.86 -9.04
N GLU A 36 -2.05 5.57 -9.80
CA GLU A 36 -3.32 5.04 -10.32
C GLU A 36 -3.10 3.84 -11.26
N CYS A 37 -2.09 3.90 -12.13
CA CYS A 37 -1.69 2.74 -12.94
C CYS A 37 -1.27 1.55 -12.08
N MET A 38 -0.52 1.78 -11.00
CA MET A 38 -0.12 0.71 -10.08
C MET A 38 -1.32 0.12 -9.33
N ALA A 39 -2.27 0.96 -8.89
CA ALA A 39 -3.51 0.50 -8.27
C ALA A 39 -4.37 -0.34 -9.24
N ALA A 40 -4.48 0.09 -10.50
CA ALA A 40 -5.16 -0.67 -11.55
C ALA A 40 -4.49 -2.03 -11.81
N ALA A 41 -3.15 -2.06 -11.85
CA ALA A 41 -2.40 -3.30 -11.99
C ALA A 41 -2.65 -4.26 -10.81
N LEU A 42 -2.66 -3.74 -9.58
CA LEU A 42 -2.99 -4.53 -8.38
C LEU A 42 -4.41 -5.12 -8.45
N GLY A 43 -5.39 -4.33 -8.90
CA GLY A 43 -6.75 -4.82 -9.13
C GLY A 43 -6.82 -5.93 -10.18
N SER A 44 -6.04 -5.85 -11.26
CA SER A 44 -5.94 -6.93 -12.26
C SER A 44 -5.35 -8.20 -11.65
N LEU A 45 -4.25 -8.07 -10.88
CA LEU A 45 -3.63 -9.20 -10.19
C LEU A 45 -4.59 -9.85 -9.20
N TYR A 46 -5.33 -9.06 -8.42
CA TYR A 46 -6.35 -9.60 -7.52
C TYR A 46 -7.35 -10.47 -8.30
N ARG A 47 -7.86 -10.00 -9.44
CA ARG A 47 -8.84 -10.74 -10.23
C ARG A 47 -8.26 -12.07 -10.70
N GLU A 48 -7.03 -12.07 -11.24
CA GLU A 48 -6.35 -13.29 -11.69
C GLU A 48 -6.17 -14.30 -10.54
N VAL A 49 -5.77 -13.82 -9.36
CA VAL A 49 -5.60 -14.68 -8.18
C VAL A 49 -6.96 -15.19 -7.69
N ALA A 50 -7.99 -14.35 -7.65
CA ALA A 50 -9.34 -14.75 -7.26
C ALA A 50 -9.92 -15.81 -8.20
N ASP A 51 -9.79 -15.63 -9.51
CA ASP A 51 -10.26 -16.58 -10.52
C ASP A 51 -9.61 -17.96 -10.35
N ALA A 52 -8.30 -17.99 -10.04
CA ALA A 52 -7.57 -19.24 -9.77
C ALA A 52 -8.02 -19.99 -8.50
N HIS A 53 -8.76 -19.33 -7.61
CA HIS A 53 -9.31 -19.94 -6.39
C HIS A 53 -10.79 -20.33 -6.53
N ILE A 54 -11.48 -19.84 -7.56
CA ILE A 54 -12.88 -20.18 -7.87
C ILE A 54 -12.97 -21.42 -8.77
N ASP A 55 -11.91 -21.74 -9.52
CA ASP A 55 -11.81 -22.96 -10.33
C ASP A 55 -12.00 -24.24 -9.45
N PRO A 56 -12.83 -25.23 -9.88
CA PRO A 56 -12.93 -26.53 -9.23
C PRO A 56 -11.61 -27.30 -9.03
N GLN A 57 -10.58 -27.02 -9.84
CA GLN A 57 -9.20 -27.51 -9.68
C GLN A 57 -8.27 -26.46 -9.08
N GLY A 58 -8.84 -25.36 -8.58
CA GLY A 58 -8.15 -24.21 -8.04
C GLY A 58 -7.44 -24.48 -6.72
N CYS A 59 -6.73 -23.45 -6.25
CA CYS A 59 -5.89 -23.54 -5.07
C CYS A 59 -6.70 -23.91 -3.80
N HIS A 60 -6.28 -24.94 -3.06
CA HIS A 60 -6.91 -25.41 -1.83
C HIS A 60 -6.41 -24.72 -0.56
N CYS A 61 -5.87 -23.51 -0.66
CA CYS A 61 -5.32 -22.78 0.51
C CYS A 61 -6.38 -22.33 1.53
N GLY A 62 -7.67 -22.42 1.18
CA GLY A 62 -8.80 -22.09 2.06
C GLY A 62 -9.25 -20.63 1.98
N TRP A 63 -8.57 -19.76 1.22
CA TRP A 63 -9.06 -18.42 0.93
C TRP A 63 -10.23 -18.48 -0.07
N GLN A 64 -11.34 -17.84 0.27
CA GLN A 64 -12.52 -17.71 -0.57
C GLN A 64 -12.65 -16.25 -1.00
N PRO A 65 -12.35 -15.92 -2.27
CA PRO A 65 -12.40 -14.54 -2.74
C PRO A 65 -13.80 -13.96 -2.59
N HIS A 66 -13.89 -12.76 -2.02
CA HIS A 66 -15.12 -11.99 -1.94
C HIS A 66 -14.85 -10.57 -2.44
N ALA A 67 -14.99 -10.38 -3.75
CA ALA A 67 -14.60 -9.16 -4.47
C ALA A 67 -14.90 -7.84 -3.74
N VAL A 68 -16.12 -7.67 -3.23
CA VAL A 68 -16.49 -6.43 -2.52
C VAL A 68 -15.71 -6.25 -1.21
N LEU A 69 -15.62 -7.28 -0.39
CA LEU A 69 -14.98 -7.19 0.93
C LEU A 69 -13.46 -7.11 0.80
N ASP A 70 -12.89 -7.85 -0.15
CA ASP A 70 -11.45 -7.84 -0.41
C ASP A 70 -11.00 -6.48 -0.95
N MET A 71 -11.75 -5.87 -1.87
CA MET A 71 -11.45 -4.52 -2.36
C MET A 71 -11.54 -3.48 -1.25
N VAL A 72 -12.57 -3.52 -0.42
CA VAL A 72 -12.69 -2.63 0.75
C VAL A 72 -11.49 -2.80 1.69
N ALA A 73 -11.05 -4.03 1.94
CA ALA A 73 -9.89 -4.29 2.78
C ALA A 73 -8.60 -3.72 2.16
N LEU A 74 -8.42 -3.81 0.84
CA LEU A 74 -7.28 -3.23 0.12
C LEU A 74 -7.31 -1.69 0.18
N GLU A 75 -8.47 -1.08 -0.05
CA GLU A 75 -8.66 0.37 0.04
C GLU A 75 -8.35 0.88 1.46
N GLN A 76 -8.84 0.18 2.49
CA GLN A 76 -8.55 0.50 3.89
C GLN A 76 -7.06 0.35 4.21
N ALA A 77 -6.39 -0.69 3.72
CA ALA A 77 -4.96 -0.87 3.90
C ALA A 77 -4.16 0.27 3.24
N MET A 78 -4.56 0.68 2.04
CA MET A 78 -3.95 1.81 1.34
C MET A 78 -4.17 3.13 2.11
N ALA A 79 -5.38 3.39 2.57
CA ALA A 79 -5.70 4.58 3.37
C ALA A 79 -4.88 4.62 4.67
N ALA A 80 -4.80 3.51 5.40
CA ALA A 80 -4.06 3.42 6.66
C ALA A 80 -2.55 3.64 6.51
N ASN A 81 -1.97 3.35 5.34
CA ASN A 81 -0.54 3.53 5.07
C ASN A 81 -0.22 4.82 4.29
N GLY A 82 -1.24 5.51 3.78
CA GLY A 82 -1.11 6.77 3.05
C GLY A 82 -1.43 8.01 3.88
N ALA A 83 -2.22 7.85 4.96
CA ALA A 83 -2.44 8.91 5.93
C ALA A 83 -1.12 9.30 6.62
N ARG A 84 -0.93 10.60 6.88
CA ARG A 84 0.09 11.06 7.82
C ARG A 84 -0.29 10.54 9.20
N ASP A 85 0.70 10.14 10.00
CA ASP A 85 0.48 9.97 11.44
C ASP A 85 0.08 11.34 12.00
N GLU A 86 -1.22 11.52 12.28
CA GLU A 86 -1.75 12.77 12.86
C GLU A 86 -1.11 13.07 14.23
N ASP A 87 -0.44 12.08 14.84
CA ASP A 87 0.31 12.19 16.10
C ASP A 87 1.66 12.93 15.97
N GLU A 88 2.28 13.00 14.78
CA GLU A 88 3.57 13.72 14.62
C GLU A 88 3.40 15.25 14.55
N ASP A 89 2.21 15.75 14.18
CA ASP A 89 1.92 17.19 14.14
C ASP A 89 1.61 17.77 15.54
N MET A 90 1.59 16.96 16.61
CA MET A 90 1.39 17.43 18.00
C MET A 90 2.63 18.10 18.62
N PHE A 91 3.82 17.93 18.02
CA PHE A 91 5.05 18.63 18.44
C PHE A 91 5.35 19.82 17.52
N ASP A 92 4.45 20.80 17.50
CA ASP A 92 4.79 22.10 16.90
C ASP A 92 5.93 22.75 17.68
N LEU A 93 7.14 22.71 17.13
CA LEU A 93 8.35 23.34 17.67
C LEU A 93 8.17 24.85 17.91
N ARG A 94 7.16 25.49 17.31
CA ARG A 94 6.79 26.89 17.59
C ARG A 94 6.09 27.10 18.94
N SER A 95 5.68 26.02 19.61
CA SER A 95 5.00 26.05 20.92
C SER A 95 5.95 25.90 22.11
N ILE A 96 7.25 25.63 21.89
CA ILE A 96 8.24 25.51 22.97
C ILE A 96 8.66 26.91 23.44
N ALA A 97 8.25 27.30 24.65
CA ALA A 97 8.74 28.51 25.29
C ALA A 97 10.17 28.30 25.81
N PRO A 98 11.13 29.20 25.53
CA PRO A 98 12.48 29.09 26.08
C PRO A 98 12.43 29.28 27.61
N ALA A 99 12.88 28.26 28.34
CA ALA A 99 13.07 28.34 29.79
C ALA A 99 14.31 29.20 30.09
N GLY A 100 14.15 30.52 30.08
CA GLY A 100 15.16 31.44 30.58
C GLY A 100 15.16 31.44 32.12
N HIS A 101 16.30 31.16 32.75
CA HIS A 101 16.57 31.53 34.14
C HIS A 101 17.28 32.89 34.14
N GLY A 102 16.65 33.89 34.76
CA GLY A 102 17.24 35.21 35.02
C GLY A 102 18.12 35.23 36.25
#